data_AF-A0AAT9HWA0-F1
#
_entry.id   AF-A0AAT9HWA0-F1
#
_cell.length_a   1.000
_cell.length_b   1.000
_cell.length_c   1.000
_cell.angle_alpha   90.00
_cell.angle_beta   90.00
_cell.angle_gamma   90.00
#
_symmetry.space_group_name_H-M   'P 1'
#
loop_
_entity.id
_entity.type
_entity.pdbx_description
1 polymer ?
#
loop_
_entity_poly.entity_id
_entity_poly.type
_entity_poly.pdbx_seq_one_letter_code
_entity_poly.pdbx_strand_id
1 'polypeptide(L)'
;MQAVHLGGGAFTLARYVAATRPRSTQQVVERDAALVSLVRRELPLDPKARIRVRSVDAREGLAKVPDGWAGLVVADVFSGARTPAHLTSAEFLDDVRRALAPGGVYAANLADGPPLTHLRGQIATAAARFAELALIADPAMLRGKRFGNAVLVASDAPLPLAELTRRAASDPHPGRVQHGRELVDFTGGAAP
;
A
#
# COMPACT_ATOMS: atom_id res chain seq x y z
N MET A 1 5.83 10.22 -12.78
CA MET A 1 5.78 8.82 -12.32
C MET A 1 4.45 8.20 -12.69
N GLN A 2 4.38 6.88 -12.64
CA GLN A 2 3.19 6.09 -12.88
C GLN A 2 2.76 5.50 -11.54
N ALA A 3 1.50 5.63 -11.18
CA ALA A 3 0.95 5.11 -9.93
C ALA A 3 -0.26 4.21 -10.18
N VAL A 4 -0.33 3.11 -9.46
CA VAL A 4 -1.51 2.26 -9.36
C VAL A 4 -2.02 2.34 -7.93
N HIS A 5 -3.30 2.63 -7.75
CA HIS A 5 -3.99 2.61 -6.46
C HIS A 5 -5.03 1.49 -6.50
N LEU A 6 -4.80 0.47 -5.69
CA LEU A 6 -5.72 -0.63 -5.46
C LEU A 6 -6.55 -0.25 -4.23
N GLY A 7 -7.83 0.02 -4.43
CA GLY A 7 -8.66 0.77 -3.49
C GLY A 7 -8.66 2.26 -3.83
N GLY A 8 -9.80 2.91 -3.61
CA GLY A 8 -10.05 4.25 -4.11
C GLY A 8 -10.67 5.21 -3.11
N GLY A 9 -10.46 5.06 -1.79
CA GLY A 9 -11.05 5.88 -0.71
C GLY A 9 -11.15 7.39 -1.03
N ALA A 10 -12.28 7.80 -1.62
CA ALA A 10 -12.53 9.13 -2.20
C ALA A 10 -11.47 9.66 -3.21
N PHE A 11 -10.66 8.75 -3.75
CA PHE A 11 -9.47 9.01 -4.57
C PHE A 11 -8.42 9.88 -3.87
N THR A 12 -8.40 9.87 -2.53
CA THR A 12 -7.62 10.81 -1.73
C THR A 12 -6.12 10.72 -2.02
N LEU A 13 -5.55 9.52 -2.05
CA LEU A 13 -4.13 9.34 -2.38
C LEU A 13 -3.83 9.70 -3.85
N ALA A 14 -4.74 9.41 -4.77
CA ALA A 14 -4.61 9.82 -6.17
C ALA A 14 -4.63 11.35 -6.33
N ARG A 15 -5.47 12.05 -5.57
CA ARG A 15 -5.50 13.53 -5.49
C ARG A 15 -4.21 14.08 -4.91
N TYR A 16 -3.72 13.49 -3.82
CA TYR A 16 -2.45 13.89 -3.21
C TYR A 16 -1.28 13.75 -4.19
N VAL A 17 -1.20 12.63 -4.92
CA VAL A 17 -0.18 12.43 -5.95
C VAL A 17 -0.35 13.42 -7.10
N ALA A 18 -1.58 13.72 -7.53
CA ALA A 18 -1.82 14.73 -8.57
C ALA A 18 -1.40 16.13 -8.12
N ALA A 19 -1.66 16.51 -6.86
CA ALA A 19 -1.28 17.81 -6.32
C ALA A 19 0.25 17.95 -6.15
N THR A 20 0.90 16.92 -5.62
CA THR A 20 2.35 16.98 -5.30
C THR A 20 3.25 16.59 -6.47
N ARG A 21 2.72 15.83 -7.43
CA ARG A 21 3.41 15.38 -8.63
C ARG A 21 2.47 15.50 -9.84
N PRO A 22 2.17 16.74 -10.31
CA PRO A 22 1.16 17.01 -11.34
C PRO A 22 1.35 16.28 -12.65
N ARG A 23 2.58 15.83 -12.92
CA ARG A 23 2.90 15.07 -14.13
C ARG A 23 2.69 13.55 -14.00
N SER A 24 2.11 13.06 -12.92
CA SER A 24 1.92 11.62 -12.71
C SER A 24 0.73 11.08 -13.48
N THR A 25 0.90 9.91 -14.09
CA THR A 25 -0.21 9.15 -14.70
C THR A 25 -0.65 8.09 -13.70
N GLN A 26 -1.95 8.03 -13.43
CA GLN A 26 -2.47 7.24 -12.31
C GLN A 26 -3.63 6.36 -12.75
N GLN A 27 -3.65 5.13 -12.23
CA GLN A 27 -4.77 4.22 -12.35
C GLN A 27 -5.31 3.93 -10.96
N VAL A 28 -6.61 4.13 -10.74
CA VAL A 28 -7.30 3.75 -9.52
C VAL A 28 -8.23 2.58 -9.84
N VAL A 29 -8.17 1.53 -9.04
CA VAL A 29 -9.03 0.36 -9.13
C VAL A 29 -9.88 0.32 -7.86
N GLU A 30 -11.19 0.49 -8.00
CA GLU A 30 -12.14 0.48 -6.88
C GLU A 30 -13.28 -0.47 -7.23
N ARG A 31 -13.56 -1.46 -6.39
CA ARG A 31 -14.60 -2.45 -6.70
C ARG A 31 -16.01 -1.85 -6.59
N ASP A 32 -16.22 -0.90 -5.69
CA ASP A 32 -17.53 -0.29 -5.44
C ASP A 32 -17.84 0.80 -6.48
N ALA A 33 -18.59 0.41 -7.51
CA ALA A 33 -19.05 1.34 -8.55
C ALA A 33 -20.01 2.43 -8.04
N ALA A 34 -20.78 2.14 -6.98
CA ALA A 34 -21.68 3.12 -6.38
C ALA A 34 -20.88 4.19 -5.62
N LEU A 35 -19.86 3.78 -4.87
CA LEU A 35 -18.90 4.69 -4.24
C LEU A 35 -18.16 5.54 -5.28
N VAL A 36 -17.67 4.94 -6.37
CA VAL A 36 -17.03 5.70 -7.46
C VAL A 36 -17.97 6.76 -8.03
N SER A 37 -19.24 6.41 -8.25
CA SER A 37 -20.25 7.33 -8.78
C SER A 37 -20.56 8.46 -7.80
N LEU A 38 -20.71 8.14 -6.51
CA LEU A 38 -20.88 9.10 -5.43
C LEU A 38 -19.70 10.08 -5.37
N VAL A 39 -18.46 9.58 -5.32
CA VAL A 39 -17.25 10.39 -5.24
C VAL A 39 -17.14 11.30 -6.46
N ARG A 40 -17.41 10.81 -7.68
CA ARG A 40 -17.36 11.65 -8.88
C ARG A 40 -18.38 12.78 -8.88
N ARG A 41 -19.54 12.58 -8.26
CA ARG A 41 -20.60 13.58 -8.16
C ARG A 41 -20.30 14.63 -7.09
N GLU A 42 -19.96 14.18 -5.88
CA GLU A 42 -19.77 15.08 -4.72
C GLU A 42 -18.38 15.71 -4.68
N LEU A 43 -17.37 14.98 -5.15
CA LEU A 43 -15.96 15.36 -5.14
C LEU A 43 -15.36 15.10 -6.53
N PRO A 44 -15.68 15.88 -7.56
CA PRO A 44 -15.13 15.65 -8.89
C PRO A 44 -13.59 15.69 -8.89
N LEU A 45 -12.96 14.88 -9.74
CA LEU A 45 -11.53 14.97 -10.00
C LEU A 45 -11.26 16.18 -10.90
N ASP A 46 -10.11 16.84 -10.71
CA ASP A 46 -9.64 17.86 -11.66
C ASP A 46 -9.51 17.21 -13.05
N PRO A 47 -10.19 17.72 -14.09
CA PRO A 47 -10.09 17.19 -15.45
C PRO A 47 -8.66 17.18 -16.03
N LYS A 48 -7.76 18.04 -15.51
CA LYS A 48 -6.34 18.09 -15.89
C LYS A 48 -5.51 17.01 -15.21
N ALA A 49 -6.00 16.43 -14.11
CA ALA A 49 -5.32 15.33 -13.44
C ALA A 49 -5.39 14.07 -14.31
N ARG A 50 -4.24 13.43 -14.53
CA ARG A 50 -4.13 12.21 -15.33
C ARG A 50 -4.51 10.97 -14.52
N ILE A 51 -5.76 10.90 -14.08
CA ILE A 51 -6.29 9.83 -13.23
C ILE A 51 -7.36 9.07 -14.02
N ARG A 52 -7.13 7.77 -14.25
CA ARG A 52 -8.14 6.85 -14.78
C ARG A 52 -8.65 5.96 -13.65
N VAL A 53 -9.96 5.92 -13.45
CA VAL A 53 -10.61 5.07 -12.45
C VAL A 53 -11.29 3.90 -13.15
N ARG A 54 -11.14 2.68 -12.64
CA ARG A 54 -11.80 1.47 -13.13
C ARG A 54 -12.57 0.82 -11.98
N SER A 55 -13.82 0.47 -12.25
CA SER A 55 -14.69 -0.21 -11.28
C SER A 55 -14.61 -1.72 -11.41
N VAL A 56 -13.54 -2.34 -10.88
CA VAL A 56 -13.25 -3.78 -10.99
C VAL A 56 -12.54 -4.28 -9.72
N ASP A 57 -12.39 -5.60 -9.57
CA ASP A 57 -11.57 -6.16 -8.48
C ASP A 57 -10.11 -5.70 -8.60
N ALA A 58 -9.45 -5.48 -7.45
CA ALA A 58 -8.07 -5.00 -7.39
C ALA A 58 -7.09 -5.91 -8.15
N ARG A 59 -7.23 -7.24 -8.03
CA ARG A 59 -6.33 -8.18 -8.70
C ARG A 59 -6.56 -8.20 -10.21
N GLU A 60 -7.82 -8.18 -10.64
CA GLU A 60 -8.17 -8.06 -12.06
C GLU A 60 -7.68 -6.75 -12.69
N GLY A 61 -7.75 -5.66 -11.94
CA GLY A 61 -7.22 -4.36 -12.36
C GLY A 61 -5.71 -4.38 -12.49
N LEU A 62 -5.01 -4.97 -11.51
CA LEU A 62 -3.55 -5.11 -11.49
C LEU A 62 -3.05 -5.98 -12.65
N ALA A 63 -3.75 -7.06 -12.99
CA ALA A 63 -3.43 -7.95 -14.11
C ALA A 63 -3.42 -7.22 -15.47
N LYS A 64 -4.13 -6.08 -15.60
CA LYS A 64 -4.16 -5.25 -16.81
C LYS A 64 -3.08 -4.17 -16.85
N VAL A 65 -2.31 -4.00 -15.78
CA VAL A 65 -1.17 -3.07 -15.74
C VAL A 65 -0.01 -3.74 -16.47
N PRO A 66 0.64 -3.06 -17.45
CA PRO A 66 1.79 -3.63 -18.15
C PRO A 66 2.97 -3.89 -17.20
N ASP A 67 3.77 -4.89 -17.54
CA ASP A 67 4.98 -5.22 -16.81
C ASP A 67 5.92 -4.01 -16.75
N GLY A 68 6.52 -3.76 -15.58
CA GLY A 68 7.48 -2.68 -15.42
C GLY A 68 6.90 -1.25 -15.56
N TRP A 69 5.58 -1.08 -15.48
CA TRP A 69 4.95 0.22 -15.75
C TRP A 69 4.90 1.14 -14.53
N ALA A 70 4.63 0.60 -13.34
CA ALA A 70 4.30 1.37 -12.15
C ALA A 70 5.55 1.75 -11.35
N GLY A 71 5.78 3.04 -11.13
CA GLY A 71 6.79 3.49 -10.15
C GLY A 71 6.29 3.38 -8.70
N LEU A 72 4.97 3.26 -8.51
CA LEU A 72 4.32 3.09 -7.22
C LEU A 72 3.06 2.24 -7.38
N VAL A 73 2.91 1.23 -6.53
CA VAL A 73 1.65 0.52 -6.33
C VAL A 73 1.24 0.75 -4.88
N VAL A 74 0.05 1.31 -4.67
CA VAL A 74 -0.55 1.48 -3.35
C VAL A 74 -1.70 0.50 -3.21
N ALA A 75 -1.71 -0.32 -2.16
CA ALA A 75 -2.84 -1.14 -1.77
C ALA A 75 -3.48 -0.56 -0.50
N ASP A 76 -4.71 -0.06 -0.65
CA ASP A 76 -5.54 0.49 0.42
C ASP A 76 -6.95 -0.09 0.30
N VAL A 77 -7.02 -1.43 0.31
CA VAL A 77 -8.26 -2.18 0.08
C VAL A 77 -8.82 -2.66 1.41
N PHE A 78 -9.75 -1.90 1.97
CA PHE A 78 -10.52 -2.33 3.13
C PHE A 78 -11.85 -2.95 2.70
N SER A 79 -12.11 -4.19 3.13
CA SER A 79 -13.47 -4.72 3.21
C SER A 79 -13.84 -4.87 4.69
N GLY A 80 -14.53 -3.87 5.26
CA GLY A 80 -14.76 -3.81 6.71
C GLY A 80 -13.44 -3.76 7.48
N ALA A 81 -13.19 -4.76 8.34
CA ALA A 81 -12.01 -4.83 9.20
C ALA A 81 -10.82 -5.63 8.63
N ARG A 82 -10.93 -6.25 7.43
CA ARG A 82 -9.87 -7.10 6.87
C ARG A 82 -9.71 -6.97 5.35
N THR A 83 -8.47 -7.08 4.89
CA THR A 83 -8.10 -7.19 3.48
C THR A 83 -8.48 -8.59 2.96
N PRO A 84 -9.10 -8.71 1.76
CA PRO A 84 -9.40 -10.01 1.16
C PRO A 84 -8.17 -10.91 0.99
N ALA A 85 -8.31 -12.21 1.27
CA ALA A 85 -7.20 -13.17 1.29
C ALA A 85 -6.41 -13.26 -0.03
N HIS A 86 -7.08 -13.03 -1.17
CA HIS A 86 -6.45 -13.05 -2.49
C HIS A 86 -5.61 -11.81 -2.81
N LEU A 87 -5.64 -10.78 -1.96
CA LEU A 87 -4.81 -9.57 -2.05
C LEU A 87 -3.67 -9.58 -1.01
N THR A 88 -3.51 -10.70 -0.31
CA THR A 88 -2.57 -10.87 0.79
C THR A 88 -1.69 -12.10 0.60
N SER A 89 -1.72 -12.70 -0.60
CA SER A 89 -1.00 -13.93 -0.94
C SER A 89 0.32 -13.64 -1.66
N ALA A 90 1.20 -14.65 -1.70
CA ALA A 90 2.47 -14.55 -2.41
C ALA A 90 2.28 -14.28 -3.91
N GLU A 91 1.29 -14.91 -4.54
CA GLU A 91 0.97 -14.75 -5.96
C GLU A 91 0.48 -13.33 -6.27
N PHE A 92 -0.25 -12.70 -5.33
CA PHE A 92 -0.61 -11.30 -5.48
C PHE A 92 0.62 -10.40 -5.43
N LEU A 93 1.58 -10.69 -4.54
CA LEU A 93 2.84 -9.93 -4.52
C LEU A 93 3.69 -10.18 -5.76
N ASP A 94 3.62 -11.36 -6.37
CA ASP A 94 4.24 -11.63 -7.68
C ASP A 94 3.59 -10.76 -8.78
N ASP A 95 2.27 -10.62 -8.78
CA ASP A 95 1.54 -9.71 -9.69
C ASP A 95 1.94 -8.24 -9.47
N VAL A 96 2.14 -7.82 -8.22
CA VAL A 96 2.62 -6.47 -7.87
C VAL A 96 4.05 -6.27 -8.38
N ARG A 97 4.96 -7.21 -8.12
CA ARG A 97 6.35 -7.16 -8.58
C ARG A 97 6.44 -7.04 -10.10
N ARG A 98 5.66 -7.83 -10.83
CA ARG A 98 5.57 -7.76 -12.30
C ARG A 98 5.19 -6.36 -12.77
N ALA A 99 4.18 -5.74 -12.14
CA ALA A 99 3.71 -4.42 -12.53
C ALA A 99 4.68 -3.28 -12.16
N LEU A 100 5.53 -3.46 -11.14
CA LEU A 100 6.50 -2.46 -10.71
C LEU A 100 7.64 -2.30 -11.71
N ALA A 101 7.92 -1.05 -12.05
CA ALA A 101 9.14 -0.66 -12.76
C ALA A 101 10.39 -0.96 -11.90
N PRO A 102 11.59 -1.08 -12.49
CA PRO A 102 12.84 -1.13 -11.72
C PRO A 102 12.93 0.04 -10.73
N GLY A 103 13.15 -0.27 -9.45
CA GLY A 103 13.16 0.71 -8.36
C GLY A 103 11.78 1.21 -7.92
N GLY A 104 10.70 0.59 -8.41
CA GLY A 104 9.33 0.89 -7.99
C GLY A 104 9.07 0.42 -6.56
N VAL A 105 8.07 1.05 -5.93
CA VAL A 105 7.71 0.78 -4.53
C VAL A 105 6.29 0.25 -4.43
N TYR A 106 6.11 -0.80 -3.64
CA TYR A 106 4.82 -1.24 -3.14
C TYR A 106 4.57 -0.66 -1.75
N ALA A 107 3.40 -0.08 -1.53
CA ALA A 107 2.95 0.38 -0.22
C ALA A 107 1.57 -0.19 0.09
N ALA A 108 1.42 -0.91 1.20
CA ALA A 108 0.17 -1.53 1.62
C ALA A 108 -0.27 -0.99 2.96
N ASN A 109 -1.50 -0.52 3.05
CA ASN A 109 -2.16 -0.21 4.31
C ASN A 109 -2.77 -1.50 4.89
N LEU A 110 -2.26 -1.93 6.03
CA LEU A 110 -2.67 -3.16 6.70
C LEU A 110 -3.26 -2.82 8.06
N ALA A 111 -4.44 -3.34 8.36
CA ALA A 111 -5.05 -3.22 9.68
C ALA A 111 -4.99 -4.54 10.44
N ASP A 112 -4.59 -4.49 11.70
CA ASP A 112 -4.58 -5.66 12.56
C ASP A 112 -4.68 -5.26 14.05
N GLY A 113 -5.00 -6.23 14.89
CA GLY A 113 -5.01 -6.11 16.34
C GLY A 113 -4.23 -7.23 17.01
N PRO A 114 -4.00 -7.15 18.33
CA PRO A 114 -3.26 -8.18 19.05
C PRO A 114 -3.89 -9.57 18.82
N PRO A 115 -3.09 -10.62 18.55
CA PRO A 115 -1.62 -10.70 18.66
C PRO A 115 -0.82 -10.32 17.40
N LEU A 116 -1.44 -9.62 16.43
CA LEU A 116 -0.84 -9.15 15.18
C LEU A 116 -0.47 -10.28 14.19
N THR A 117 -1.17 -11.41 14.26
CA THR A 117 -0.89 -12.59 13.42
C THR A 117 -1.00 -12.27 11.93
N HIS A 118 -2.00 -11.50 11.53
CA HIS A 118 -2.20 -11.16 10.11
C HIS A 118 -1.05 -10.28 9.63
N LEU A 119 -0.70 -9.23 10.39
CA LEU A 119 0.40 -8.35 10.05
C LEU A 119 1.74 -9.10 9.96
N ARG A 120 2.04 -9.99 10.91
CA ARG A 120 3.25 -10.84 10.90
C ARG A 120 3.32 -11.70 9.65
N GLY A 121 2.22 -12.34 9.28
CA GLY A 121 2.11 -13.12 8.05
C GLY A 121 2.37 -12.27 6.80
N GLN A 122 1.74 -11.09 6.69
CA GLN A 122 1.94 -10.20 5.54
C GLN A 122 3.38 -9.73 5.37
N ILE A 123 4.07 -9.44 6.48
CA ILE A 123 5.49 -9.08 6.45
C ILE A 123 6.32 -10.28 5.98
N ALA A 124 6.04 -11.49 6.47
CA ALA A 124 6.75 -12.71 6.05
C ALA A 124 6.55 -13.00 4.55
N THR A 125 5.30 -12.91 4.06
CA THR A 125 4.98 -13.08 2.63
C THR A 125 5.71 -12.04 1.78
N ALA A 126 5.76 -10.78 2.21
CA ALA A 126 6.50 -9.73 1.49
C ALA A 126 8.02 -9.92 1.56
N ALA A 127 8.56 -10.36 2.69
CA ALA A 127 9.99 -10.64 2.85
C ALA A 127 10.45 -11.80 1.96
N ALA A 128 9.57 -12.75 1.67
CA ALA A 128 9.83 -13.83 0.72
C ALA A 128 9.80 -13.38 -0.75
N ARG A 129 9.44 -12.11 -1.02
CA ARG A 129 9.25 -11.59 -2.37
C ARG A 129 10.05 -10.34 -2.68
N PHE A 130 10.34 -9.47 -1.73
CA PHE A 130 11.09 -8.23 -1.95
C PHE A 130 12.42 -8.21 -1.21
N ALA A 131 13.41 -7.54 -1.78
CA ALA A 131 14.73 -7.40 -1.15
C ALA A 131 14.71 -6.42 0.04
N GLU A 132 13.94 -5.34 -0.06
CA GLU A 132 13.92 -4.23 0.89
C GLU A 132 12.51 -4.03 1.46
N LEU A 133 12.41 -3.99 2.78
CA LEU A 133 11.14 -3.81 3.49
C LEU A 133 11.27 -2.80 4.63
N ALA A 134 10.20 -2.03 4.82
CA ALA A 134 10.00 -1.20 6.00
C ALA A 134 8.53 -1.25 6.44
N LEU A 135 8.30 -1.15 7.74
CA LEU A 135 6.97 -1.06 8.32
C LEU A 135 6.83 0.25 9.10
N ILE A 136 5.80 1.03 8.78
CA ILE A 136 5.49 2.29 9.46
C ILE A 136 4.21 2.10 10.26
N ALA A 137 4.27 2.20 11.59
CA ALA A 137 3.10 1.99 12.43
C ALA A 137 3.17 2.75 13.75
N ASP A 138 2.04 2.84 14.43
CA ASP A 138 1.94 3.37 15.79
C ASP A 138 2.74 2.49 16.79
N PRO A 139 3.51 3.08 17.73
CA PRO A 139 4.28 2.32 18.70
C PRO A 139 3.45 1.41 19.63
N ALA A 140 2.22 1.79 19.98
CA ALA A 140 1.36 0.97 20.82
C ALA A 140 0.80 -0.22 20.03
N MET A 141 0.50 -0.05 18.75
CA MET A 141 0.16 -1.14 17.84
C MET A 141 1.34 -2.12 17.69
N LEU A 142 2.56 -1.63 17.42
CA LEU A 142 3.76 -2.49 17.30
C LEU A 142 4.05 -3.31 18.58
N ARG A 143 3.63 -2.82 19.74
CA ARG A 143 3.72 -3.55 21.02
C ARG A 143 2.52 -4.45 21.31
N GLY A 144 1.59 -4.61 20.36
CA GLY A 144 0.39 -5.43 20.54
C GLY A 144 -0.56 -4.89 21.61
N LYS A 145 -0.61 -3.57 21.82
CA LYS A 145 -1.49 -2.96 22.85
C LYS A 145 -2.83 -2.48 22.30
N ARG A 146 -2.97 -2.32 20.98
CA ARG A 146 -4.21 -1.85 20.35
C ARG A 146 -4.33 -2.31 18.90
N PHE A 147 -5.55 -2.32 18.40
CA PHE A 147 -5.83 -2.37 16.95
C PHE A 147 -5.36 -1.08 16.28
N GLY A 148 -4.84 -1.18 15.07
CA GLY A 148 -4.40 -0.03 14.30
C GLY A 148 -4.02 -0.38 12.87
N ASN A 149 -3.50 0.63 12.17
CA ASN A 149 -2.99 0.50 10.83
C ASN A 149 -1.45 0.52 10.84
N ALA A 150 -0.87 -0.29 9.97
CA ALA A 150 0.54 -0.31 9.64
C ALA A 150 0.69 -0.20 8.13
N VAL A 151 1.63 0.65 7.69
CA VAL A 151 1.98 0.77 6.27
C VAL A 151 3.21 -0.08 6.02
N LEU A 152 3.03 -1.17 5.30
CA LEU A 152 4.12 -1.98 4.79
C LEU A 152 4.64 -1.37 3.48
N VAL A 153 5.95 -1.16 3.40
CA VAL A 153 6.63 -0.64 2.22
C VAL A 153 7.63 -1.69 1.75
N ALA A 154 7.61 -2.02 0.47
CA ALA A 154 8.49 -3.02 -0.11
C ALA A 154 9.05 -2.59 -1.49
N SER A 155 10.30 -2.95 -1.79
CA SER A 155 10.95 -2.72 -3.08
C SER A 155 12.10 -3.70 -3.31
N ASP A 156 12.57 -3.79 -4.56
CA ASP A 156 13.85 -4.44 -4.89
C ASP A 156 15.03 -3.46 -4.88
N ALA A 157 14.77 -2.17 -4.67
CA ALA A 157 15.79 -1.14 -4.54
C ALA A 157 15.82 -0.57 -3.11
N PRO A 158 16.96 0.01 -2.67
CA PRO A 158 17.08 0.60 -1.34
C PRO A 158 15.96 1.60 -1.03
N LEU A 159 15.31 1.41 0.13
CA LEU A 159 14.27 2.32 0.61
C LEU A 159 14.89 3.57 1.25
N PRO A 160 14.23 4.74 1.16
CA PRO A 160 14.71 5.98 1.77
C PRO A 160 14.41 6.01 3.29
N LEU A 161 14.97 5.06 4.04
CA LEU A 161 14.64 4.80 5.44
C LEU A 161 14.80 6.04 6.35
N ALA A 162 15.87 6.82 6.15
CA ALA A 162 16.09 8.04 6.93
C ALA A 162 14.97 9.09 6.71
N GLU A 163 14.51 9.23 5.47
CA GLU A 163 13.40 10.14 5.14
C GLU A 163 12.07 9.64 5.73
N LEU A 164 11.81 8.33 5.60
CA LEU A 164 10.61 7.70 6.15
C LEU A 164 10.57 7.87 7.67
N THR A 165 11.67 7.60 8.36
CA THR A 165 11.79 7.77 9.81
C THR A 165 11.56 9.21 10.23
N ARG A 166 12.19 10.18 9.55
CA ARG A 166 12.00 11.60 9.85
C ARG A 166 10.54 12.02 9.69
N ARG A 167 9.90 11.64 8.58
CA ARG A 167 8.50 11.98 8.30
C ARG A 167 7.54 11.34 9.29
N ALA A 168 7.71 10.05 9.57
CA ALA A 168 6.86 9.33 10.52
C ALA A 168 6.96 9.92 11.93
N ALA A 169 8.17 10.34 12.36
CA ALA A 169 8.35 10.96 13.66
C ALA A 169 7.76 12.39 13.75
N SER A 170 7.63 13.09 12.62
CA SER A 170 7.07 14.44 12.55
C SER A 170 5.54 14.49 12.35
N ASP A 171 4.88 13.34 12.24
CA ASP A 171 3.43 13.26 12.10
C ASP A 171 2.72 13.70 13.40
N PRO A 172 1.51 14.33 13.33
CA PRO A 172 0.69 14.60 14.51
C PRO A 172 0.47 13.39 15.42
N HIS A 173 0.49 12.17 14.85
CA HIS A 173 0.52 10.91 15.58
C HIS A 173 1.83 10.17 15.25
N PRO A 174 2.91 10.43 16.02
CA PRO A 174 4.25 9.97 15.65
C PRO A 174 4.33 8.44 15.45
N GLY A 175 4.69 8.04 14.23
CA GLY A 175 4.94 6.66 13.87
C GLY A 175 6.35 6.19 14.21
N ARG A 176 6.56 4.88 14.09
CA ARG A 176 7.88 4.24 14.10
C ARG A 176 8.06 3.47 12.80
N VAL A 177 9.29 3.50 12.31
CA VAL A 177 9.71 2.74 11.13
C VAL A 177 10.56 1.58 11.61
N GLN A 178 10.13 0.35 11.32
CA GLN A 178 10.89 -0.88 11.53
C GLN A 178 11.41 -1.39 10.19
N HIS A 179 12.66 -1.81 10.13
CA HIS A 179 13.29 -2.38 8.93
C HIS A 179 14.43 -3.32 9.31
N GLY A 180 14.94 -4.09 8.35
CA GLY A 180 16.05 -5.02 8.60
C GLY A 180 15.76 -6.01 9.73
N ARG A 181 16.73 -6.22 10.63
CA ARG A 181 16.65 -7.19 11.71
C ARG A 181 15.45 -6.96 12.65
N GLU A 182 15.15 -5.71 12.99
CA GLU A 182 14.01 -5.41 13.87
C GLU A 182 12.67 -5.86 13.28
N LEU A 183 12.51 -5.69 11.95
CA LEU A 183 11.31 -6.12 11.25
C LEU A 183 11.24 -7.65 11.12
N VAL A 184 12.38 -8.31 10.89
CA VAL A 184 12.48 -9.78 10.87
C VAL A 184 12.12 -10.36 12.24
N ASP A 185 12.71 -9.85 13.31
CA ASP A 185 12.41 -10.26 14.68
C ASP A 185 10.93 -10.01 15.01
N PHE A 186 10.35 -8.91 14.52
CA PHE A 186 8.93 -8.61 14.65
C PHE A 186 8.03 -9.67 14.00
N THR A 187 8.45 -10.38 12.94
CA THR A 187 7.62 -11.45 12.36
C THR A 187 7.44 -12.63 13.32
N GLY A 188 8.39 -12.86 14.23
CA GLY A 188 8.34 -13.95 15.20
C GLY A 188 8.30 -15.35 14.56
N GLY A 189 8.91 -15.52 13.39
CA GLY A 189 8.95 -16.80 12.67
C GLY A 189 7.68 -17.13 11.88
N ALA A 190 6.81 -16.15 11.63
CA ALA A 190 5.67 -16.32 10.73
C ALA A 190 6.12 -16.79 9.34
N ALA A 191 5.33 -17.67 8.73
CA ALA A 191 5.57 -18.18 7.38
C ALA A 191 4.71 -17.43 6.34
N PRO A 192 5.16 -17.36 5.08
CA PRO A 192 4.40 -16.80 3.95
C PRO A 192 3.03 -17.43 3.70
#